data_AF-A0A9E6ZH71-F1
#
_entry.id   AF-A0A9E6ZH71-F1
#
_cell.length_a   1.000
_cell.length_b   1.000
_cell.length_c   1.000
_cell.angle_alpha   90.00
_cell.angle_beta   90.00
_cell.angle_gamma   90.00
#
_symmetry.space_group_name_H-M   'P 1'
#
loop_
_entity.id
_entity.type
_entity.pdbx_description
1 polymer ?
#
loop_
_entity_poly.entity_id
_entity_poly.type
_entity_poly.pdbx_seq_one_letter_code
_entity_poly.pdbx_strand_id
1 'polypeptide(L)'
;MYVIAGLAALSYEPKNQSETVAQIEKWLATAELVSVQLPPPPNPPIGTAANTNPAVLELQLSSKEQISISPTFYMAGHSQDLSKVYHFVDGVISYQVGNKTVYFKDPNLYNWLKNNQWQKQFNTKLAQ
;
A
#
# COMPACT_ATOMS: atom_id res chain seq x y z
N MET A 1 -7.21 -8.85 -8.97
CA MET A 1 -6.39 -7.70 -8.53
C MET A 1 -7.31 -6.51 -8.37
N TYR A 2 -7.24 -5.84 -7.23
CA TYR A 2 -7.98 -4.61 -6.96
C TYR A 2 -7.16 -3.70 -6.06
N VAL A 3 -7.45 -2.41 -6.06
CA VAL A 3 -6.88 -1.46 -5.10
C VAL A 3 -7.95 -1.11 -4.07
N ILE A 4 -7.58 -1.01 -2.79
CA ILE A 4 -8.41 -0.46 -1.72
C ILE A 4 -7.85 0.93 -1.38
N ALA A 5 -8.69 1.95 -1.47
CA ALA A 5 -8.31 3.32 -1.09
C ALA A 5 -9.50 4.19 -0.67
N GLY A 6 -9.26 5.11 0.26
CA GLY A 6 -10.23 6.16 0.65
C GLY A 6 -11.35 5.71 1.60
N LEU A 7 -12.21 6.68 1.95
CA LEU A 7 -13.10 6.76 3.14
C LEU A 7 -14.17 5.66 3.34
N ALA A 8 -14.19 4.61 2.53
CA ALA A 8 -15.15 3.51 2.67
C ALA A 8 -14.60 2.15 2.21
N ALA A 9 -13.26 2.01 2.11
CA ALA A 9 -12.63 0.83 1.50
C ALA A 9 -13.23 0.51 0.11
N LEU A 10 -13.41 1.55 -0.71
CA LEU A 10 -13.86 1.36 -2.10
C LEU A 10 -12.85 0.45 -2.80
N SER A 11 -13.38 -0.60 -3.43
CA SER A 11 -12.58 -1.49 -4.25
C SER A 11 -12.54 -0.94 -5.68
N TYR A 12 -11.35 -0.93 -6.25
CA TYR A 12 -11.12 -0.44 -7.59
C TYR A 12 -10.60 -1.58 -8.44
N GLU A 13 -11.16 -1.76 -9.63
CA GLU A 13 -10.69 -2.76 -10.58
C GLU A 13 -9.94 -2.09 -11.73
N PRO A 14 -8.86 -2.69 -12.25
CA PRO A 14 -8.12 -2.12 -13.36
C PRO A 14 -9.00 -2.07 -14.62
N LYS A 15 -8.94 -0.95 -15.36
CA LYS A 15 -9.58 -0.79 -16.67
C LYS A 15 -9.06 -1.81 -17.68
N ASN A 16 -7.77 -2.11 -17.59
CA ASN A 16 -7.09 -3.13 -18.36
C ASN A 16 -6.25 -3.99 -17.41
N GLN A 17 -6.77 -5.16 -17.06
CA GLN A 17 -6.13 -6.04 -16.07
C GLN A 17 -4.76 -6.54 -16.55
N SER A 18 -4.64 -6.96 -17.81
CA SER A 18 -3.39 -7.54 -18.34
C SER A 18 -2.26 -6.50 -18.36
N GLU A 19 -2.55 -5.29 -18.82
CA GLU A 19 -1.57 -4.19 -18.85
C GLU A 19 -1.14 -3.77 -17.44
N THR A 20 -2.09 -3.65 -16.52
CA THR A 20 -1.81 -3.26 -15.14
C THR A 20 -0.96 -4.33 -14.43
N VAL A 21 -1.28 -5.62 -14.63
CA VAL A 21 -0.48 -6.73 -14.09
C VAL A 21 0.93 -6.71 -14.66
N ALA A 22 1.09 -6.59 -15.98
CA ALA A 22 2.42 -6.57 -16.61
C ALA A 22 3.28 -5.38 -16.12
N GLN A 23 2.66 -4.23 -15.86
CA GLN A 23 3.34 -3.08 -15.27
C GLN A 23 3.83 -3.36 -13.85
N ILE A 24 2.99 -3.95 -13.00
CA ILE A 24 3.35 -4.32 -11.62
C ILE A 24 4.44 -5.39 -11.60
N GLU A 25 4.32 -6.41 -12.44
CA GLU A 25 5.33 -7.47 -12.59
C GLU A 25 6.69 -6.89 -12.99
N LYS A 26 6.72 -5.93 -13.92
CA LYS A 26 7.95 -5.25 -14.34
C LYS A 26 8.61 -4.50 -13.19
N TRP A 27 7.84 -3.84 -12.33
CA TRP A 27 8.38 -3.15 -11.16
C TRP A 27 8.92 -4.13 -10.12
N LEU A 28 8.13 -5.16 -9.78
CA LEU A 28 8.53 -6.20 -8.83
C LEU A 28 9.76 -7.01 -9.30
N ALA A 29 9.94 -7.21 -10.61
CA ALA A 29 11.12 -7.87 -11.16
C ALA A 29 12.43 -7.11 -10.90
N THR A 30 12.35 -5.80 -10.64
CA THR A 30 13.50 -4.94 -10.34
C THR A 30 13.55 -4.51 -8.86
N ALA A 31 12.62 -5.00 -8.04
CA ALA A 31 12.50 -4.59 -6.65
C ALA A 31 13.61 -5.24 -5.80
N GLU A 32 14.29 -4.42 -4.99
CA GLU A 32 15.39 -4.89 -4.15
C GLU A 32 14.87 -5.23 -2.76
N LEU A 33 15.14 -6.44 -2.26
CA LEU A 33 14.81 -6.81 -0.88
C LEU A 33 15.61 -5.94 0.09
N VAL A 34 14.91 -5.31 1.04
CA VAL A 34 15.53 -4.44 2.06
C VAL A 34 15.11 -4.84 3.46
N SER A 35 16.00 -4.58 4.42
CA SER A 35 15.66 -4.67 5.85
C SER A 35 15.19 -3.30 6.32
N VAL A 36 13.99 -3.24 6.88
CA VAL A 36 13.42 -2.03 7.47
C VAL A 36 13.16 -2.30 8.95
N GLN A 37 13.74 -1.48 9.81
CA GLN A 37 13.44 -1.51 11.24
C GLN A 37 12.48 -0.36 11.55
N LEU A 38 11.20 -0.67 11.60
CA LEU A 38 10.17 0.29 11.99
C LEU A 38 10.22 0.50 13.52
N PRO A 39 10.02 1.73 14.01
CA PRO A 39 9.88 1.95 15.43
C PRO A 39 8.63 1.21 15.98
N PRO A 40 8.60 0.91 17.28
CA PRO A 40 7.43 0.30 17.89
C PRO A 40 6.21 1.24 17.76
N PRO A 41 5.00 0.68 17.65
CA PRO A 41 3.78 1.47 17.64
C PRO A 41 3.70 2.37 18.90
N PRO A 42 3.13 3.57 18.78
CA PRO A 42 2.97 4.47 19.92
C PRO A 42 2.09 3.84 21.00
N ASN A 43 2.46 4.08 22.26
CA ASN A 43 1.70 3.67 23.44
C ASN A 43 1.43 4.91 24.32
N PRO A 44 0.18 5.38 24.46
CA PRO A 44 -1.07 4.77 23.97
C PRO A 44 -1.22 4.84 22.43
N PRO A 45 -2.00 3.93 21.82
CA PRO A 45 -2.28 3.96 20.39
C PRO A 45 -2.90 5.28 19.94
N ILE A 46 -2.52 5.75 18.75
CA ILE A 46 -3.11 6.94 18.14
C ILE A 46 -4.43 6.54 17.47
N GLY A 47 -5.55 6.93 18.07
CA GLY A 47 -6.87 6.80 17.45
C GLY A 47 -7.15 7.97 16.51
N THR A 48 -7.44 7.69 15.25
CA THR A 48 -7.81 8.73 14.26
C THR A 48 -9.06 8.27 13.51
N ALA A 49 -10.02 9.18 13.31
CA ALA A 49 -11.17 8.96 12.43
C ALA A 49 -10.85 9.31 10.96
N ALA A 50 -9.57 9.52 10.63
CA ALA A 50 -9.13 9.94 9.32
C ALA A 50 -8.62 8.73 8.50
N ASN A 51 -9.12 8.58 7.28
CA ASN A 51 -8.62 7.56 6.35
C ASN A 51 -7.29 8.02 5.73
N THR A 52 -6.24 7.96 6.54
CA THR A 52 -4.89 8.39 6.19
C THR A 52 -4.00 7.27 5.68
N ASN A 53 -4.48 6.03 5.72
CA ASN A 53 -3.75 4.89 5.19
C ASN A 53 -3.56 5.04 3.67
N PRO A 54 -2.40 4.64 3.13
CA PRO A 54 -2.12 4.76 1.73
C PRO A 54 -2.94 3.71 0.96
N ALA A 55 -3.01 3.86 -0.36
CA ALA A 55 -3.65 2.86 -1.20
C ALA A 55 -2.97 1.49 -1.03
N VAL A 56 -3.78 0.45 -0.87
CA VAL A 56 -3.34 -0.94 -0.77
C VAL A 56 -3.73 -1.65 -2.05
N LEU A 57 -2.74 -2.22 -2.73
CA LEU A 57 -2.94 -3.09 -3.88
C LEU A 57 -3.10 -4.53 -3.38
N GLU A 58 -4.24 -5.13 -3.69
CA GLU A 58 -4.58 -6.51 -3.34
C GLU A 58 -4.45 -7.40 -4.57
N LEU A 59 -3.57 -8.38 -4.47
CA LEU A 59 -3.36 -9.42 -5.48
C LEU A 59 -3.86 -10.75 -4.94
N GLN A 60 -4.63 -11.47 -5.76
CA GLN A 60 -4.97 -12.87 -5.49
C GLN A 60 -4.15 -13.73 -6.43
N LEU A 61 -3.27 -14.56 -5.87
CA LEU A 61 -2.48 -15.52 -6.63
C LEU A 61 -3.35 -16.68 -7.12
N SER A 62 -2.85 -17.42 -8.11
CA SER A 62 -3.45 -18.69 -8.55
C SER A 62 -3.52 -19.73 -7.43
N SER A 63 -2.60 -19.66 -6.45
CA SER A 63 -2.62 -20.44 -5.21
C SER A 63 -3.74 -20.06 -4.24
N LYS A 64 -4.55 -19.04 -4.56
CA LYS A 64 -5.55 -18.37 -3.71
C LYS A 64 -4.99 -17.57 -2.54
N GLU A 65 -3.67 -17.53 -2.36
CA GLU A 65 -3.06 -16.59 -1.42
C GLU A 65 -3.37 -15.15 -1.82
N GLN A 66 -3.64 -14.33 -0.80
CA GLN A 66 -3.79 -12.90 -0.95
C GLN A 66 -2.50 -12.21 -0.55
N ILE A 67 -2.13 -11.24 -1.36
CA ILE A 67 -0.98 -10.38 -1.14
C ILE A 67 -1.48 -8.94 -1.08
N SER A 68 -1.12 -8.27 0.01
CA SER A 68 -1.34 -6.83 0.15
C SER A 68 -0.01 -6.10 -0.09
N ILE A 69 -0.01 -5.12 -0.98
CA ILE A 69 1.14 -4.27 -1.29
C ILE A 69 0.78 -2.82 -0.98
N SER A 70 1.59 -2.14 -0.18
CA SER A 70 1.37 -0.74 0.17
C SER A 70 2.69 0.02 0.33
N PRO A 71 2.71 1.36 0.21
CA PRO A 71 3.84 2.17 0.66
C PRO A 71 4.14 1.88 2.13
N THR A 72 5.39 1.61 2.47
CA THR A 72 5.77 1.36 3.86
C THR A 72 5.65 2.64 4.68
N PHE A 73 4.94 2.54 5.80
CA PHE A 73 4.75 3.65 6.73
C PHE A 73 4.77 3.15 8.18
N TYR A 74 4.98 4.08 9.10
CA TYR A 74 4.84 3.86 10.53
C TYR A 74 4.26 5.11 11.19
N MET A 75 3.73 4.93 12.41
CA MET A 75 3.34 6.04 13.26
C MET A 75 4.29 6.17 14.44
N ALA A 76 4.71 7.39 14.77
CA ALA A 76 5.59 7.65 15.92
C ALA A 76 5.25 8.98 16.59
N GLY A 77 5.56 9.08 17.89
CA GLY A 77 5.34 10.29 18.68
C GLY A 77 3.90 10.48 19.14
N HIS A 78 3.62 11.65 19.69
CA HIS A 78 2.29 12.05 20.16
C HIS A 78 1.99 13.48 19.67
N SER A 79 1.05 13.61 18.74
CA SER A 79 0.56 14.89 18.26
C SER A 79 -0.90 14.75 17.82
N GLN A 80 -1.65 15.84 17.88
CA GLN A 80 -2.97 15.92 17.25
C GLN A 80 -2.87 16.15 15.73
N ASP A 81 -1.69 16.56 15.24
CA ASP A 81 -1.42 16.74 13.83
C ASP A 81 -0.92 15.42 13.21
N LEU A 82 -1.76 14.83 12.36
CA LEU A 82 -1.48 13.56 11.69
C LEU A 82 -0.19 13.59 10.86
N SER A 83 0.13 14.73 10.25
CA SER A 83 1.34 14.88 9.43
C SER A 83 2.63 14.77 10.24
N LYS A 84 2.56 15.00 11.57
CA LYS A 84 3.70 14.95 12.48
C LYS A 84 3.93 13.58 13.10
N VAL A 85 2.93 12.70 13.02
CA VAL A 85 3.01 11.34 13.57
C VAL A 85 3.03 10.27 12.51
N TYR A 86 2.65 10.59 11.27
CA TYR A 86 2.58 9.65 10.17
C TYR A 86 3.82 9.77 9.27
N HIS A 87 4.61 8.70 9.17
CA HIS A 87 5.88 8.71 8.46
C HIS A 87 5.93 7.63 7.39
N PHE A 88 6.30 8.00 6.17
CA PHE A 88 6.61 7.05 5.10
C PHE A 88 8.09 6.70 5.11
N VAL A 89 8.41 5.44 4.81
CA VAL A 89 9.77 5.03 4.44
C VAL A 89 9.92 5.26 2.94
N ASP A 90 10.80 6.18 2.56
CA ASP A 90 10.88 6.68 1.18
C ASP A 90 11.29 5.58 0.19
N GLY A 91 10.53 5.44 -0.90
CA GLY A 91 10.78 4.45 -1.95
C GLY A 91 10.62 2.99 -1.56
N VAL A 92 10.07 2.69 -0.37
CA VAL A 92 9.91 1.32 0.13
C VAL A 92 8.45 0.91 0.15
N ILE A 93 8.18 -0.30 -0.33
CA ILE A 93 6.88 -0.96 -0.28
C ILE A 93 6.89 -2.13 0.71
N SER A 94 5.78 -2.32 1.40
CA SER A 94 5.48 -3.48 2.23
C SER A 94 4.75 -4.51 1.39
N TYR A 95 5.23 -5.75 1.41
CA TYR A 95 4.62 -6.91 0.77
C TYR A 95 4.16 -7.86 1.87
N GLN A 96 2.85 -7.98 2.05
CA GLN A 96 2.26 -8.80 3.10
C GLN A 96 1.62 -10.05 2.51
N VAL A 97 2.03 -11.21 3.01
CA VAL A 97 1.44 -12.51 2.68
C VAL A 97 1.05 -13.20 3.99
N GLY A 98 -0.26 -13.26 4.26
CA GLY A 98 -0.77 -13.67 5.57
C GLY A 98 -0.22 -12.78 6.69
N ASN A 99 0.48 -13.39 7.65
CA ASN A 99 1.08 -12.69 8.80
C ASN A 99 2.54 -12.27 8.58
N LYS A 100 3.10 -12.50 7.39
CA LYS A 100 4.49 -12.17 7.07
C LYS A 100 4.54 -10.90 6.25
N THR A 101 5.37 -9.95 6.67
CA THR A 101 5.65 -8.73 5.92
C THR A 101 7.12 -8.73 5.49
N VAL A 102 7.35 -8.48 4.20
CA VAL A 102 8.67 -8.31 3.60
C VAL A 102 8.72 -6.92 2.97
N TYR A 103 9.89 -6.28 2.97
CA TYR A 103 10.05 -4.92 2.45
C TYR A 103 10.91 -4.92 1.20
N PHE A 104 10.48 -4.16 0.20
CA PHE A 104 11.22 -4.00 -1.04
C PHE A 104 11.41 -2.52 -1.36
N LYS A 105 12.59 -2.17 -1.87
CA LYS A 105 12.83 -0.86 -2.46
C LYS A 105 12.36 -0.89 -3.91
N ASP A 106 11.31 -0.13 -4.18
CA ASP A 106 10.70 0.04 -5.50
C ASP A 106 10.09 1.45 -5.59
N PRO A 107 10.88 2.45 -6.03
CA PRO A 107 10.41 3.83 -6.10
C PRO A 107 9.23 4.04 -7.04
N ASN A 108 9.08 3.19 -8.07
CA ASN A 108 8.01 3.35 -9.04
C ASN A 108 6.68 2.88 -8.46
N LEU A 109 6.64 1.66 -7.92
CA LEU A 109 5.44 1.13 -7.28
C LEU A 109 5.08 1.94 -6.02
N TYR A 110 6.08 2.37 -5.24
CA TYR A 110 5.90 3.29 -4.12
C TYR A 110 5.20 4.59 -4.54
N ASN A 111 5.74 5.30 -5.53
CA ASN A 111 5.17 6.57 -5.99
C ASN A 111 3.80 6.40 -6.63
N TRP A 112 3.59 5.28 -7.34
CA TRP A 112 2.33 4.96 -7.98
C TRP A 112 1.20 4.79 -6.96
N LEU A 113 1.45 4.07 -5.87
CA LEU A 113 0.51 3.88 -4.76
C LEU A 113 0.35 5.15 -3.91
N LYS A 114 1.45 5.73 -3.44
CA LYS A 114 1.45 6.87 -2.52
C LYS A 114 0.79 8.11 -3.11
N ASN A 115 1.08 8.42 -4.38
CA ASN A 115 0.61 9.64 -5.03
C ASN A 115 -0.70 9.43 -5.81
N ASN A 116 -1.41 8.30 -5.56
CA ASN A 116 -2.68 7.97 -6.20
C ASN A 116 -2.63 7.92 -7.75
N GLN A 117 -1.48 7.63 -8.34
CA GLN A 117 -1.34 7.59 -9.81
C GLN A 117 -2.14 6.43 -10.41
N TRP A 118 -2.37 5.37 -9.63
CA TRP A 118 -3.21 4.23 -9.97
C TRP A 118 -4.65 4.61 -10.35
N GLN A 119 -5.21 5.71 -9.80
CA GLN A 119 -6.61 6.09 -10.03
C GLN A 119 -6.96 6.27 -11.51
N LYS A 120 -6.00 6.69 -12.34
CA LYS A 120 -6.22 6.86 -13.78
C LYS A 120 -6.45 5.53 -14.50
N GLN A 121 -5.88 4.45 -13.98
CA GLN A 121 -5.89 3.11 -14.57
C GLN A 121 -7.03 2.22 -14.05
N PHE A 122 -7.80 2.70 -13.06
CA PHE A 122 -8.81 1.90 -12.38
C PHE A 122 -10.21 2.51 -12.50
N ASN A 123 -11.23 1.67 -12.46
CA ASN A 123 -12.63 2.05 -12.32
C ASN A 123 -13.04 1.93 -10.85
N THR A 124 -13.83 2.89 -10.36
CA THR A 124 -14.46 2.77 -9.05
C THR A 124 -15.53 1.69 -9.10
N LYS A 125 -15.38 0.64 -8.31
CA LYS A 125 -16.49 -0.28 -8.05
C LYS A 125 -17.17 0.20 -6.78
N LEU A 126 -18.40 0.72 -6.90
CA LEU A 126 -19.25 0.88 -5.72
C LEU A 126 -19.48 -0.52 -5.15
N ALA A 127 -19.18 -0.71 -3.87
CA ALA A 127 -19.57 -1.94 -3.18
C ALA A 127 -21.09 -2.10 -3.36
N GLN A 128 -21.50 -3.20 -4.03
CA GLN A 128 -22.90 -3.63 -4.07
C GLN A 128 -23.22 -4.39 -2.78
#